data_AF-A0AAV5KYY7-F1
#
_entry.id   AF-A0AAV5KYY7-F1
#
_cell.length_a   1.000
_cell.length_b   1.000
_cell.length_c   1.000
_cell.angle_alpha   90.00
_cell.angle_beta   90.00
_cell.angle_gamma   90.00
#
_symmetry.space_group_name_H-M   'P 1'
#
loop_
_entity.id
_entity.type
_entity.pdbx_description
1 polymer ?
#
loop_
_entity_poly.entity_id
_entity_poly.type
_entity_poly.pdbx_seq_one_letter_code
_entity_poly.pdbx_strand_id
1 'polypeptide(L)'
;MAVTERLPSTVEINGLKFTYPGIDGNPPLGSTPLIDDFSLTLNAGDRCLLVGSNGAGKTTILKILGGKHMVEPHMVRVLGRSAFHDTALTSSGDLCYLGGEVGVFKQSYLLP
;
A
#
# COMPACT_ATOMS: atom_id res chain seq x y z
N MET A 1 -26.98 -22.87 -2.79
CA MET A 1 -26.43 -21.69 -2.10
C MET A 1 -25.00 -21.52 -2.57
N ALA A 2 -24.75 -20.60 -3.50
CA ALA A 2 -23.39 -20.27 -3.90
C ALA A 2 -22.78 -19.46 -2.75
N VAL A 3 -21.82 -20.06 -2.04
CA VAL A 3 -20.93 -19.31 -1.17
C VAL A 3 -20.13 -18.42 -2.11
N THR A 4 -20.45 -17.13 -2.19
CA THR A 4 -19.55 -16.15 -2.78
C THR A 4 -18.29 -16.19 -1.93
N GLU A 5 -17.27 -16.93 -2.40
CA GLU A 5 -15.91 -16.72 -1.94
C GLU A 5 -15.58 -15.27 -2.29
N ARG A 6 -15.62 -14.39 -1.29
CA ARG A 6 -15.15 -13.02 -1.48
C ARG A 6 -13.67 -13.15 -1.82
N LEU A 7 -13.33 -12.81 -3.07
CA LEU A 7 -11.93 -12.67 -3.48
C LEU A 7 -11.25 -11.76 -2.44
N PRO A 8 -10.07 -12.14 -1.93
CA PRO A 8 -9.37 -11.29 -0.97
C PRO A 8 -9.13 -9.93 -1.60
N SER A 9 -9.33 -8.86 -0.82
CA SER A 9 -9.08 -7.50 -1.27
C SER A 9 -7.67 -7.41 -1.86
N THR A 10 -7.54 -6.79 -3.02
CA THR A 10 -6.25 -6.66 -3.72
C THR A 10 -5.32 -5.72 -2.97
N VAL A 11 -5.87 -4.65 -2.39
CA VAL A 11 -5.14 -3.69 -1.56
C VAL A 11 -5.96 -3.40 -0.31
N GLU A 12 -5.31 -3.44 0.85
CA GLU A 12 -5.87 -3.05 2.14
C GLU A 12 -4.93 -2.06 2.82
N ILE A 13 -5.44 -0.87 3.10
CA ILE A 13 -4.81 0.14 3.95
C ILE A 13 -5.72 0.33 5.16
N ASN A 14 -5.19 0.11 6.36
CA ASN A 14 -5.95 0.21 7.61
C ASN A 14 -5.21 1.13 8.60
N GLY A 15 -5.79 2.30 8.86
CA GLY A 15 -5.27 3.25 9.86
C GLY A 15 -3.83 3.68 9.59
N LEU A 16 -3.47 3.89 8.32
CA LEU A 16 -2.12 4.27 7.93
C LEU A 16 -1.74 5.60 8.58
N LYS A 17 -0.67 5.55 9.37
CA LYS A 17 0.00 6.72 9.93
C LYS A 17 1.45 6.72 9.47
N PHE A 18 1.90 7.84 8.91
CA PHE A 18 3.25 7.91 8.37
C PHE A 18 3.83 9.31 8.47
N THR A 19 5.09 9.35 8.87
CA THR A 19 5.98 10.51 8.80
C THR A 19 7.33 10.03 8.29
N TYR A 20 8.01 10.87 7.51
CA TYR A 20 9.40 10.57 7.14
C TYR A 20 10.28 10.50 8.39
N PRO A 21 11.10 9.45 8.54
CA PRO A 21 12.00 9.35 9.68
C PRO A 21 13.04 10.47 9.64
N GLY A 22 13.38 10.98 10.82
CA GLY A 22 14.49 11.88 11.04
C GLY A 22 15.84 11.18 10.91
N ILE A 23 16.90 11.92 11.22
CA ILE A 23 18.30 11.46 11.13
C ILE A 23 18.54 10.25 12.05
N ASP A 24 17.81 10.16 13.15
CA ASP A 24 17.86 9.09 14.15
C ASP A 24 16.99 7.87 13.79
N GLY A 25 16.27 7.93 12.66
CA GLY A 25 15.35 6.87 12.22
C GLY A 25 13.95 6.97 12.82
N ASN A 26 13.68 7.91 13.73
CA ASN A 26 12.36 8.10 14.34
C ASN A 26 11.63 9.31 13.74
N PRO A 27 10.29 9.37 13.81
CA PRO A 27 9.57 10.59 13.48
C PRO A 27 10.08 11.77 14.33
N PRO A 28 10.28 12.97 13.74
CA PRO A 28 10.71 14.13 14.50
C PRO A 28 9.76 14.43 15.66
N LEU A 29 10.32 14.70 16.84
CA LEU A 29 9.56 15.03 18.05
C LEU A 29 8.63 16.22 17.79
N GLY A 30 7.34 16.04 18.09
CA GLY A 30 6.33 17.08 17.90
C GLY A 30 5.91 17.34 16.44
N SER A 31 6.36 16.52 15.48
CA SER A 31 5.89 16.61 14.11
C SER A 31 4.47 16.07 13.96
N THR A 32 3.65 16.75 13.14
CA THR A 32 2.37 16.20 12.71
C THR A 32 2.60 15.12 11.66
N PRO A 33 1.87 14.00 11.71
CA PRO A 33 1.96 12.97 10.68
C PRO A 33 1.67 13.54 9.29
N LEU A 34 2.46 13.12 8.30
CA LEU A 34 2.19 13.46 6.89
C LEU A 34 0.90 12.79 6.41
N ILE A 35 0.67 11.56 6.88
CA ILE A 35 -0.56 10.80 6.69
C ILE A 35 -1.05 10.44 8.09
N ASP A 36 -2.30 10.77 8.38
CA ASP A 36 -2.94 10.46 9.67
C ASP A 36 -4.24 9.72 9.43
N ASP A 37 -4.29 8.48 9.91
CA ASP A 37 -5.49 7.61 9.92
C ASP A 37 -6.13 7.38 8.55
N PHE A 38 -5.32 7.14 7.52
CA PHE A 38 -5.82 6.85 6.18
C PHE A 38 -6.18 5.36 6.03
N SER A 39 -7.40 5.07 5.58
CA SER A 39 -7.86 3.70 5.30
C SER A 39 -8.47 3.61 3.90
N LEU A 40 -8.20 2.52 3.20
CA LEU A 40 -8.65 2.26 1.84
C LEU A 40 -8.70 0.75 1.59
N THR A 41 -9.75 0.27 0.94
CA THR A 41 -9.84 -1.10 0.45
C THR A 41 -10.10 -1.06 -1.05
N LEU A 42 -9.29 -1.76 -1.84
CA LEU A 42 -9.51 -1.94 -3.28
C LEU A 42 -9.61 -3.42 -3.60
N ASN A 43 -10.61 -3.77 -4.38
CA ASN A 43 -10.87 -5.11 -4.89
C ASN A 43 -10.38 -5.24 -6.33
N ALA A 44 -10.34 -6.48 -6.82
CA ALA A 44 -10.00 -6.75 -8.21
C ALA A 44 -10.97 -6.02 -9.15
N GLY A 45 -10.43 -5.28 -10.12
CA GLY A 45 -11.21 -4.50 -11.08
C GLY A 45 -11.53 -3.07 -10.64
N ASP A 46 -11.29 -2.71 -9.38
CA ASP A 46 -11.50 -1.35 -8.89
C ASP A 46 -10.51 -0.38 -9.54
N ARG A 47 -10.99 0.83 -9.82
CA ARG A 47 -10.18 1.96 -10.30
C ARG A 47 -10.38 3.11 -9.35
N CYS A 48 -9.30 3.56 -8.72
CA CYS A 48 -9.30 4.67 -7.79
C CYS A 48 -8.39 5.79 -8.32
N LEU A 49 -8.84 7.04 -8.17
CA LEU A 49 -8.02 8.22 -8.45
C LEU A 49 -7.65 8.89 -7.13
N LEU A 50 -6.35 8.94 -6.84
CA LEU A 50 -5.83 9.64 -5.67
C LEU A 50 -5.63 11.12 -6.00
N VAL A 51 -6.52 11.99 -5.50
CA VAL A 51 -6.49 13.44 -5.70
C VAL A 51 -6.13 14.19 -4.42
N GLY A 52 -5.57 15.39 -4.55
CA GLY A 52 -5.18 16.23 -3.41
C GLY A 52 -4.16 17.30 -3.81
N SER A 53 -3.93 18.28 -2.94
CA SER A 53 -2.95 19.35 -3.17
C SER A 53 -1.50 18.83 -3.23
N ASN A 54 -0.59 19.66 -3.74
CA ASN A 54 0.84 19.38 -3.66
C ASN A 54 1.25 19.29 -2.18
N GLY A 55 1.98 18.25 -1.83
CA GLY A 55 2.36 17.97 -0.43
C GLY A 55 1.36 17.12 0.38
N ALA A 56 0.17 16.80 -0.15
CA ALA A 56 -0.83 15.98 0.55
C ALA A 56 -0.45 14.49 0.76
N GLY A 57 0.78 14.08 0.43
CA GLY A 57 1.23 12.70 0.66
C GLY A 57 0.86 11.67 -0.42
N LYS A 58 0.31 12.08 -1.57
CA LYS A 58 -0.13 11.16 -2.65
C LYS A 58 0.99 10.22 -3.13
N THR A 59 2.12 10.79 -3.55
CA THR A 59 3.29 10.02 -3.99
C THR A 59 3.85 9.16 -2.86
N THR A 60 3.72 9.62 -1.60
CA THR A 60 4.12 8.84 -0.42
C THR A 60 3.23 7.61 -0.23
N ILE A 61 1.90 7.73 -0.36
CA ILE A 61 0.96 6.60 -0.32
C ILE A 61 1.32 5.58 -1.41
N LEU A 62 1.58 6.04 -2.63
CA LEU A 62 1.95 5.17 -3.76
C LEU A 62 3.28 4.45 -3.52
N LYS A 63 4.27 5.13 -2.94
CA LYS A 63 5.54 4.53 -2.52
C LYS A 63 5.37 3.49 -1.41
N ILE A 64 4.53 3.75 -0.41
CA ILE A 64 4.23 2.80 0.67
C ILE A 64 3.54 1.55 0.09
N LEU A 65 2.53 1.74 -0.77
CA LEU A 65 1.86 0.64 -1.48
C LEU A 65 2.83 -0.19 -2.33
N GLY A 66 3.81 0.46 -2.95
CA GLY A 66 4.87 -0.18 -3.71
C GLY A 66 6.00 -0.80 -2.86
N GLY A 67 5.84 -0.87 -1.53
CA GLY A 67 6.84 -1.45 -0.63
C GLY A 67 8.14 -0.66 -0.52
N LYS A 68 8.13 0.66 -0.77
CA LYS A 68 9.34 1.52 -0.74
C LYS A 68 9.58 2.21 0.61
N HIS A 69 8.60 2.20 1.49
CA HIS A 69 8.71 2.75 2.83
C HIS A 69 8.22 1.73 3.85
N MET A 70 8.96 1.61 4.96
CA MET A 70 8.59 0.73 6.06
C MET A 70 7.43 1.34 6.85
N VAL A 71 6.39 0.54 7.04
CA VAL A 71 5.26 0.80 7.93
C VAL A 71 4.98 -0.46 8.72
N GLU A 72 4.08 -0.37 9.70
CA GLU A 72 3.64 -1.54 10.43
C GLU A 72 3.02 -2.59 9.47
N PRO A 73 3.34 -3.89 9.62
CA PRO A 73 2.95 -4.93 8.65
C PRO A 73 1.44 -5.04 8.40
N HIS A 74 0.62 -4.61 9.34
CA HIS A 74 -0.85 -4.67 9.27
C HIS A 74 -1.47 -3.43 8.61
N MET A 75 -0.73 -2.31 8.52
CA MET A 75 -1.27 -1.05 8.00
C MET A 75 -1.46 -1.08 6.49
N VAL A 76 -0.59 -1.76 5.75
CA VAL A 76 -0.64 -1.81 4.29
C VAL A 76 -0.36 -3.22 3.79
N ARG A 77 -1.37 -3.81 3.16
CA ARG A 77 -1.31 -5.15 2.58
C ARG A 77 -1.71 -5.14 1.11
N VAL A 78 -1.00 -5.94 0.33
CA VAL A 78 -1.28 -6.20 -1.08
C VAL A 78 -1.44 -7.69 -1.25
N LEU A 79 -2.55 -8.12 -1.85
CA LEU A 79 -2.89 -9.54 -2.02
C LEU A 79 -2.82 -10.32 -0.69
N GLY A 80 -3.21 -9.67 0.42
CA GLY A 80 -3.15 -10.24 1.77
C GLY A 80 -1.75 -10.31 2.40
N ARG A 81 -0.72 -9.74 1.79
CA ARG A 81 0.67 -9.77 2.28
C ARG A 81 1.17 -8.37 2.62
N SER A 82 2.08 -8.23 3.58
CA SER A 82 2.63 -6.92 3.97
C SER A 82 3.38 -6.29 2.80
N ALA A 83 3.04 -5.05 2.44
CA ALA A 83 3.60 -4.40 1.25
C ALA A 83 5.13 -4.20 1.31
N PHE A 84 5.69 -3.99 2.52
CA PHE A 84 7.14 -3.78 2.71
C PHE A 84 7.86 -5.07 3.15
N HIS A 85 7.25 -5.84 4.05
CA HIS A 85 7.94 -6.95 4.73
C HIS A 85 7.91 -8.26 3.94
N ASP A 86 6.99 -8.41 2.98
CA ASP A 86 6.94 -9.58 2.13
C ASP A 86 7.73 -9.36 0.83
N THR A 87 8.99 -9.79 0.85
CA THR A 87 9.89 -9.70 -0.32
C THR A 87 9.46 -10.61 -1.47
N ALA A 88 8.59 -11.60 -1.23
CA ALA A 88 8.07 -12.46 -2.28
C ALA A 88 7.14 -11.67 -3.21
N LEU A 89 6.41 -10.66 -2.71
CA LEU A 89 5.55 -9.81 -3.55
C LEU A 89 6.28 -9.17 -4.74
N THR A 90 7.51 -8.70 -4.52
CA THR A 90 8.31 -8.04 -5.57
C THR A 90 9.11 -9.01 -6.42
N SER A 91 9.56 -10.13 -5.83
CA SER A 91 10.37 -11.14 -6.53
C SER A 91 9.55 -12.17 -7.33
N SER A 92 8.30 -12.43 -6.95
CA SER A 92 7.37 -13.27 -7.73
C SER A 92 6.78 -12.55 -8.95
N GLY A 93 6.89 -11.22 -8.98
CA GLY A 93 6.26 -10.38 -10.00
C GLY A 93 4.78 -10.12 -9.77
N ASP A 94 4.22 -10.49 -8.61
CA ASP A 94 2.84 -10.17 -8.23
C ASP A 94 2.65 -8.67 -7.95
N LEU A 95 3.73 -7.97 -7.59
CA LEU A 95 3.80 -6.52 -7.41
C LEU A 95 4.99 -5.95 -8.19
N CYS A 96 4.71 -5.06 -9.14
CA CYS A 96 5.72 -4.33 -9.90
C CYS A 96 5.51 -2.82 -9.75
N TYR A 97 6.54 -2.09 -9.32
CA TYR A 97 6.49 -0.63 -9.26
C TYR A 97 7.11 -0.04 -10.53
N LEU A 98 6.29 0.56 -11.41
CA LEU A 98 6.73 1.14 -12.68
C LEU A 98 6.97 2.65 -12.55
N GLY A 99 8.16 3.02 -12.07
CA GLY A 99 8.61 4.42 -12.03
C GLY A 99 7.94 5.25 -10.94
N GLY A 100 8.50 6.45 -10.69
CA GLY A 100 8.40 7.24 -9.45
C GLY A 100 7.02 7.48 -8.84
N GLU A 101 5.92 7.26 -9.57
CA GLU A 101 4.54 7.52 -9.13
C GLU A 101 3.50 6.47 -9.61
N VAL A 102 3.90 5.32 -10.19
CA VAL A 102 2.95 4.32 -10.71
C VAL A 102 3.26 2.91 -10.19
N GLY A 103 2.31 2.31 -9.49
CA GLY A 103 2.35 0.89 -9.08
C GLY A 103 1.47 0.03 -9.99
N VAL A 104 1.97 -1.13 -10.40
CA VAL A 104 1.23 -2.15 -11.16
C VAL A 104 1.20 -3.44 -10.35
N PHE A 105 0.00 -3.91 -10.04
CA PHE A 105 -0.22 -5.17 -9.35
C PHE A 105 -0.60 -6.23 -10.37
N LYS A 106 0.22 -7.26 -10.54
CA LYS A 106 -0.08 -8.38 -11.44
C LYS A 106 -0.81 -9.43 -10.62
N GLN A 107 -2.10 -9.57 -10.87
CA GLN A 107 -2.87 -10.64 -10.24
C GLN A 107 -2.68 -11.94 -11.03
N SER A 108 -1.87 -12.84 -10.49
CA SER A 108 -1.74 -14.20 -11.00
C SER A 108 -2.97 -15.01 -10.60
N TYR A 109 -3.98 -15.09 -11.47
CA TYR A 109 -5.07 -16.05 -11.30
C TYR A 109 -4.60 -17.42 -11.77
N LEU A 110 -4.45 -18.37 -10.84
CA LEU A 110 -4.48 -19.78 -11.19
C LEU A 110 -5.96 -20.14 -11.37
N LEU A 111 -6.46 -20.05 -12.60
CA LEU A 111 -7.76 -20.62 -12.93
C LEU A 111 -7.63 -22.15 -12.83
N PRO A 112 -8.63 -22.87 -12.27
CA PRO A 112 -8.65 -24.33 -12.31
C PRO A 112 -8.73 -24.86 -13.75
#